data_AF-A0A8J6F700-F1
#
_entry.id   AF-A0A8J6F700-F1
#
_cell.length_a   1.000
_cell.length_b   1.000
_cell.length_c   1.000
_cell.angle_alpha   90.00
_cell.angle_beta   90.00
_cell.angle_gamma   90.00
#
_symmetry.space_group_name_H-M   'P 1'
#
loop_
_entity.id
_entity.type
_entity.pdbx_description
1 polymer ?
#
loop_
_entity_poly.entity_id
_entity_poly.type
_entity_poly.pdbx_seq_one_letter_code
_entity_poly.pdbx_strand_id
1 'polypeptide(L)'
;MIRFFFLYVLQTVEQILPFRRRHHRHLDPIWNRHHVERVEIVMKETVDAKGRTSFYEEYGVIRDVIQNHLTEILTYVAMEVPRNLSDSNDVLRAKLELLGSLQPPEHNSAVIGQYQNYLPQVREEMEKNENYFTNTQTFAGVLIYIDNARWEGVPFLLVSGKDLDERTSYVRVVFKDNTFCVLQESKEETVKSSCQPKQIIFHIGNGALNSPAILLTRNLFKASFPLSQWKEASEFPNISYFGQPISDYYVWRPSQERDAYDVLISNIYRGRKGSFVTTKNLLASWKFWTRLLENLDETPRIYPGGAETGTMLDFLIEQRALRYVTDEPLEVISMGQKMNAFASTQSIFLGNTMVSNWAEPLIQKLAQDIQATAEEAVKSRGVFHLALSGGSSPVALFQQLSRHHYGFPWKHTHLWMVDERCVPFTDTDSNFGSLERHLLRHVRVPYVNIHPMPIHKNQRLCAEADNGTEEYAQEISALVSNSSFDMVLLGLGNDGHTASIFPGSQDGITGDKLVVFSESPLKPINRMSFSLPLINKAQKVAVLVLGKGKHDIITLISRAESKPKKWPIFGVKPTSGQLVWYIDYDAMFR
;
A
#
# COMPACT_ATOMS: atom_id res chain seq x y z
N MET A 1 20.44 18.83 4.13
CA MET A 1 21.64 18.60 3.28
C MET A 1 21.21 17.68 2.14
N ILE A 2 21.10 18.22 0.92
CA ILE A 2 20.66 17.43 -0.26
C ILE A 2 21.82 16.48 -0.62
N ARG A 3 21.65 15.18 -0.42
CA ARG A 3 22.56 14.16 -0.99
C ARG A 3 22.35 14.16 -2.50
N PHE A 4 23.10 14.99 -3.24
CA PHE A 4 23.13 14.90 -4.69
C PHE A 4 23.76 13.54 -5.12
N PHE A 5 23.48 13.10 -6.34
CA PHE A 5 24.09 12.11 -7.24
C PHE A 5 25.52 11.54 -6.96
N PHE A 6 25.70 10.34 -6.34
CA PHE A 6 27.05 9.71 -6.24
C PHE A 6 27.18 8.19 -6.45
N LEU A 7 26.11 7.39 -6.48
CA LEU A 7 26.28 5.93 -6.53
C LEU A 7 27.03 5.42 -7.77
N TYR A 8 26.90 6.11 -8.91
CA TYR A 8 27.54 5.70 -10.15
C TYR A 8 29.06 5.97 -10.21
N VAL A 9 29.60 6.81 -9.30
CA VAL A 9 31.05 7.03 -9.16
C VAL A 9 31.68 6.17 -8.07
N LEU A 10 30.90 5.34 -7.39
CA LEU A 10 31.46 4.35 -6.48
C LEU A 10 32.33 3.37 -7.27
N GLN A 11 33.45 2.98 -6.66
CA GLN A 11 34.51 2.25 -7.35
C GLN A 11 34.02 0.98 -8.06
N THR A 12 33.10 0.24 -7.44
CA THR A 12 32.54 -0.97 -8.05
C THR A 12 31.71 -0.65 -9.31
N VAL A 13 30.94 0.44 -9.31
CA VAL A 13 30.15 0.85 -10.48
C VAL A 13 31.05 1.36 -11.61
N GLU A 14 32.06 2.18 -11.30
CA GLU A 14 33.05 2.62 -12.30
C GLU A 14 33.80 1.44 -12.94
N GLN A 15 33.92 0.30 -12.24
CA GLN A 15 34.56 -0.89 -12.79
C GLN A 15 33.69 -1.72 -13.74
N ILE A 16 32.37 -1.52 -13.81
CA ILE A 16 31.50 -2.36 -14.65
C ILE A 16 31.98 -2.35 -16.12
N LEU A 17 32.23 -1.17 -16.70
CA LEU A 17 32.71 -1.07 -18.08
C LEU A 17 34.15 -1.56 -18.29
N PRO A 18 35.16 -1.14 -17.50
CA PRO A 18 36.50 -1.72 -17.58
C PRO A 18 36.51 -3.24 -17.43
N PHE A 19 35.68 -3.79 -16.53
CA PHE A 19 35.52 -5.22 -16.34
C PHE A 19 34.97 -5.90 -17.59
N ARG A 20 33.88 -5.37 -18.16
CA ARG A 20 33.28 -5.87 -19.41
C ARG A 20 34.28 -5.85 -20.56
N ARG A 21 34.99 -4.73 -20.74
CA ARG A 21 36.01 -4.58 -21.81
C ARG A 21 37.21 -5.51 -21.62
N ARG A 22 37.74 -5.63 -20.40
CA ARG A 22 38.91 -6.46 -20.11
C ARG A 22 38.62 -7.94 -20.34
N HIS A 23 37.42 -8.39 -20.00
CA HIS A 23 37.02 -9.79 -20.08
C HIS A 23 36.11 -10.09 -21.29
N HIS A 24 36.12 -9.25 -22.33
CA HIS A 24 35.25 -9.38 -23.51
C HIS A 24 35.29 -10.78 -24.14
N ARG A 25 36.46 -11.43 -24.19
CA ARG A 25 36.60 -12.80 -24.72
C ARG A 25 35.75 -13.84 -23.98
N HIS A 26 35.53 -13.64 -22.68
CA HIS A 26 34.67 -14.50 -21.86
C HIS A 26 33.23 -13.98 -21.78
N LEU A 27 33.04 -12.66 -21.78
CA LEU A 27 31.74 -12.03 -21.54
C LEU A 27 30.89 -11.86 -22.79
N ASP A 28 31.47 -11.50 -23.95
CA ASP A 28 30.69 -11.26 -25.17
C ASP A 28 29.80 -12.45 -25.56
N PRO A 29 30.25 -13.73 -25.44
CA PRO A 29 29.41 -14.89 -25.73
C PRO A 29 28.23 -15.07 -24.78
N ILE A 30 28.33 -14.61 -23.53
CA ILE A 30 27.36 -14.89 -22.46
C ILE A 30 26.58 -13.65 -21.98
N TRP A 31 26.99 -12.44 -22.33
CA TRP A 31 26.37 -11.19 -21.89
C TRP A 31 25.24 -10.75 -22.84
N ASN A 32 24.26 -11.63 -23.02
CA ASN A 32 23.14 -11.48 -23.95
C ASN A 32 21.94 -12.33 -23.52
N ARG A 33 20.79 -12.10 -24.17
CA ARG A 33 19.50 -12.76 -23.91
C ARG A 33 19.49 -14.28 -23.96
N HIS A 34 20.46 -14.90 -24.65
CA HIS A 34 20.52 -16.36 -24.76
C HIS A 34 21.09 -16.98 -23.49
N HIS A 35 21.84 -16.22 -22.69
CA HIS A 35 22.60 -16.73 -21.55
C HIS A 35 22.27 -15.99 -20.25
N VAL A 36 21.87 -14.72 -20.30
CA VAL A 36 21.40 -13.98 -19.12
C VAL A 36 19.93 -14.28 -18.92
N GLU A 37 19.58 -14.72 -17.70
CA GLU A 37 18.21 -14.95 -17.28
C GLU A 37 17.55 -13.63 -16.88
N ARG A 38 18.22 -12.84 -16.02
CA ARG A 38 17.74 -11.56 -15.53
C ARG A 38 18.86 -10.71 -14.95
N VAL A 39 18.60 -9.42 -14.79
CA VAL A 39 19.49 -8.46 -14.14
C VAL A 39 18.76 -7.78 -13.00
N GLU A 40 19.39 -7.74 -11.83
CA GLU A 40 18.88 -7.12 -10.61
C GLU A 40 19.79 -5.94 -10.23
N ILE A 41 19.22 -4.75 -10.05
CA ILE A 41 19.91 -3.54 -9.59
C ILE A 41 19.18 -3.05 -8.35
N VAL A 42 19.78 -3.25 -7.18
CA VAL A 42 19.09 -3.11 -5.90
C VAL A 42 19.84 -2.13 -5.00
N MET A 43 19.09 -1.25 -4.34
CA MET A 43 19.56 -0.37 -3.28
C MET A 43 18.56 -0.30 -2.13
N LYS A 44 18.85 -1.00 -1.04
CA LYS A 44 18.06 -1.02 0.19
C LYS A 44 18.69 -0.13 1.25
N GLU A 45 17.87 0.63 1.97
CA GLU A 45 18.29 1.44 3.12
C GLU A 45 17.51 1.03 4.38
N THR A 46 18.21 0.90 5.50
CA THR A 46 17.59 0.74 6.84
C THR A 46 17.14 2.07 7.44
N VAL A 47 17.55 3.20 6.83
CA VAL A 47 17.22 4.53 7.33
C VAL A 47 15.89 4.96 6.71
N ASP A 48 15.00 5.51 7.54
CA ASP A 48 13.72 6.05 7.13
C ASP A 48 13.87 7.44 6.47
N ALA A 49 12.75 8.10 6.18
CA ALA A 49 12.71 9.45 5.60
C ALA A 49 12.63 10.57 6.65
N LYS A 50 12.72 10.25 7.96
CA LYS A 50 12.58 11.22 9.04
C LYS A 50 13.61 12.35 8.91
N GLY A 51 13.16 13.58 9.16
CA GLY A 51 13.90 14.82 9.00
C GLY A 51 14.02 15.31 7.55
N ARG A 52 13.42 14.59 6.59
CA ARG A 52 13.43 14.92 5.15
C ARG A 52 12.08 14.68 4.49
N THR A 53 11.01 14.52 5.26
CA THR A 53 9.66 14.22 4.74
C THR A 53 9.18 15.27 3.73
N SER A 54 9.40 16.57 4.00
CA SER A 54 9.02 17.65 3.09
C SER A 54 9.63 17.54 1.69
N PHE A 55 10.88 17.08 1.60
CA PHE A 55 11.51 16.75 0.33
C PHE A 55 10.93 15.45 -0.22
N TYR A 56 10.90 14.39 0.58
CA TYR A 56 10.51 13.07 0.08
C TYR A 56 9.07 13.04 -0.48
N GLU A 57 8.18 13.85 0.09
CA GLU A 57 6.79 14.01 -0.32
C GLU A 57 6.60 14.56 -1.75
N GLU A 58 7.58 15.31 -2.25
CA GLU A 58 7.55 15.84 -3.62
C GLU A 58 8.10 14.82 -4.64
N TYR A 59 9.06 13.98 -4.21
CA TYR A 59 9.85 13.16 -5.13
C TYR A 59 9.47 11.67 -5.10
N GLY A 60 9.34 11.07 -3.92
CA GLY A 60 9.23 9.62 -3.70
C GLY A 60 10.50 8.85 -4.10
N VAL A 61 10.57 7.56 -3.76
CA VAL A 61 11.77 6.73 -3.99
C VAL A 61 12.15 6.60 -5.46
N ILE A 62 11.15 6.63 -6.36
CA ILE A 62 11.39 6.50 -7.81
C ILE A 62 12.22 7.69 -8.31
N ARG A 63 11.87 8.92 -7.94
CA ARG A 63 12.62 10.11 -8.37
C ARG A 63 13.91 10.31 -7.56
N ASP A 64 13.89 9.95 -6.27
CA ASP A 64 15.05 10.11 -5.38
C ASP A 64 16.20 9.16 -5.75
N VAL A 65 15.91 7.90 -6.12
CA VAL A 65 16.93 6.86 -6.29
C VAL A 65 16.87 6.10 -7.63
N ILE A 66 15.68 5.72 -8.09
CA ILE A 66 15.58 4.78 -9.22
C ILE A 66 15.87 5.49 -10.55
N GLN A 67 15.22 6.64 -10.77
CA GLN A 67 15.31 7.45 -11.98
C GLN A 67 16.73 7.93 -12.26
N ASN A 68 17.51 8.20 -11.20
CA ASN A 68 18.86 8.72 -11.28
C ASN A 68 19.90 7.61 -11.12
N HIS A 69 20.11 7.09 -9.91
CA HIS A 69 21.22 6.25 -9.53
C HIS A 69 21.14 4.87 -10.19
N LEU A 70 20.00 4.20 -10.05
CA LEU A 70 19.84 2.85 -10.58
C LEU A 70 19.77 2.86 -12.11
N THR A 71 19.20 3.91 -12.69
CA THR A 71 19.19 4.12 -14.16
C THR A 71 20.60 4.35 -14.71
N GLU A 72 21.46 5.13 -14.05
CA GLU A 72 22.85 5.27 -14.50
C GLU A 72 23.61 3.94 -14.40
N ILE A 73 23.40 3.17 -13.34
CA ILE A 73 23.99 1.83 -13.20
C ILE A 73 23.49 0.89 -14.31
N LEU A 74 22.18 0.90 -14.59
CA LEU A 74 21.58 0.18 -15.73
C LEU A 74 22.33 0.49 -17.03
N THR A 75 22.70 1.76 -17.27
CA THR A 75 23.43 2.11 -18.49
C THR A 75 24.76 1.39 -18.60
N TYR A 76 25.56 1.32 -17.53
CA TYR A 76 26.86 0.64 -17.55
C TYR A 76 26.76 -0.87 -17.73
N VAL A 77 25.69 -1.47 -17.20
CA VAL A 77 25.45 -2.92 -17.28
C VAL A 77 24.98 -3.31 -18.68
N ALA A 78 24.05 -2.54 -19.27
CA ALA A 78 23.32 -2.96 -20.45
C ALA A 78 23.83 -2.37 -21.77
N MET A 79 24.47 -1.19 -21.78
CA MET A 79 24.89 -0.57 -23.05
C MET A 79 25.95 -1.39 -23.79
N GLU A 80 26.08 -1.18 -25.09
CA GLU A 80 27.21 -1.70 -25.86
C GLU A 80 28.53 -1.16 -25.32
N VAL A 81 29.56 -2.01 -25.25
CA VAL A 81 30.87 -1.59 -24.71
C VAL A 81 31.53 -0.65 -25.72
N PRO A 82 31.80 0.63 -25.36
CA PRO A 82 32.42 1.57 -26.28
C PRO A 82 33.79 1.08 -26.74
N ARG A 83 34.15 1.38 -28.01
CA ARG A 83 35.46 0.99 -28.58
C ARG A 83 36.61 1.58 -27.77
N ASN A 84 36.46 2.85 -27.37
CA ASN A 84 37.39 3.58 -26.54
C ASN A 84 36.71 4.08 -25.26
N LEU A 85 37.00 3.44 -24.12
CA LEU A 85 36.47 3.84 -22.81
C LEU A 85 37.01 5.21 -22.33
N SER A 86 38.12 5.69 -22.90
CA SER A 86 38.67 7.01 -22.56
C SER A 86 38.02 8.14 -23.35
N ASP A 87 37.29 7.83 -24.43
CA ASP A 87 36.51 8.83 -25.15
C ASP A 87 35.14 9.01 -24.50
N SER A 88 34.95 10.19 -23.89
CA SER A 88 33.69 10.54 -23.24
C SER A 88 32.50 10.56 -24.20
N ASN A 89 32.69 10.95 -25.46
CA ASN A 89 31.60 11.02 -26.42
C ASN A 89 31.09 9.62 -26.80
N ASP A 90 31.99 8.65 -26.92
CA ASP A 90 31.61 7.27 -27.22
C ASP A 90 30.82 6.65 -26.08
N VAL A 91 31.24 6.87 -24.83
CA VAL A 91 30.51 6.44 -23.64
C VAL A 91 29.11 7.08 -23.60
N LEU A 92 29.03 8.40 -23.80
CA LEU A 92 27.77 9.13 -23.76
C LEU A 92 26.81 8.72 -24.88
N ARG A 93 27.32 8.42 -26.08
CA ARG A 93 26.53 7.92 -27.21
C ARG A 93 25.93 6.55 -26.91
N ALA A 94 26.74 5.62 -26.39
CA ALA A 94 26.26 4.29 -26.01
C ALA A 94 25.18 4.33 -24.92
N LYS A 95 25.31 5.24 -23.93
CA LYS A 95 24.25 5.50 -22.94
C LYS A 95 22.97 5.98 -23.60
N LEU A 96 23.07 6.96 -24.50
CA LEU A 96 21.91 7.55 -25.17
C LEU A 96 21.16 6.53 -26.04
N GLU A 97 21.91 5.71 -26.79
CA GLU A 97 21.35 4.63 -27.61
C GLU A 97 20.60 3.61 -26.75
N LEU A 98 21.18 3.19 -25.62
CA LEU A 98 20.50 2.30 -24.69
C LEU A 98 19.23 2.93 -24.12
N LEU A 99 19.29 4.17 -23.61
CA LEU A 99 18.14 4.86 -23.04
C LEU A 99 17.01 5.03 -24.08
N GLY A 100 17.38 5.25 -25.35
CA GLY A 100 16.42 5.28 -26.46
C GLY A 100 15.77 3.94 -26.79
N SER A 101 16.38 2.82 -26.36
CA SER A 101 15.87 1.46 -26.56
C SER A 101 15.09 0.89 -25.36
N LEU A 102 14.87 1.66 -24.30
CA LEU A 102 14.00 1.22 -23.20
C LEU A 102 12.56 1.07 -23.72
N GLN A 103 11.95 -0.10 -23.51
CA GLN A 103 10.55 -0.30 -23.86
C GLN A 103 9.67 0.56 -22.96
N PRO A 104 8.59 1.17 -23.48
CA PRO A 104 7.64 1.90 -22.65
C PRO A 104 7.11 1.01 -21.52
N PRO A 105 7.03 1.51 -20.27
CA PRO A 105 6.53 0.73 -19.16
C PRO A 105 5.02 0.50 -19.31
N GLU A 106 4.57 -0.71 -18.97
CA GLU A 106 3.15 -1.07 -18.83
C GLU A 106 2.64 -0.67 -17.43
N HIS A 107 1.32 -0.57 -17.23
CA HIS A 107 0.71 -0.19 -15.95
C HIS A 107 1.24 -1.04 -14.78
N ASN A 108 1.41 -2.35 -15.00
CA ASN A 108 1.84 -3.29 -13.97
C ASN A 108 3.37 -3.54 -14.01
N SER A 109 4.16 -2.63 -14.58
CA SER A 109 5.63 -2.75 -14.61
C SER A 109 6.29 -2.35 -13.30
N ALA A 110 5.53 -1.91 -12.30
CA ALA A 110 6.05 -1.53 -10.99
C ALA A 110 5.19 -2.10 -9.87
N VAL A 111 5.82 -2.36 -8.72
CA VAL A 111 5.16 -2.50 -7.42
C VAL A 111 5.68 -1.42 -6.51
N ILE A 112 4.81 -0.83 -5.70
CA ILE A 112 5.13 0.29 -4.81
C ILE A 112 4.66 0.03 -3.38
N GLY A 113 5.44 0.50 -2.42
CA GLY A 113 5.13 0.38 -1.00
C GLY A 113 5.44 1.64 -0.21
N GLN A 114 4.86 1.74 0.98
CA GLN A 114 5.11 2.82 1.94
C GLN A 114 5.27 2.24 3.36
N TYR A 115 6.41 2.47 4.01
CA TYR A 115 6.60 2.04 5.40
C TYR A 115 5.58 2.73 6.32
N GLN A 116 5.06 1.99 7.29
CA GLN A 116 3.92 2.36 8.12
C GLN A 116 4.11 3.68 8.86
N ASN A 117 5.34 3.96 9.31
CA ASN A 117 5.67 5.17 10.05
C ASN A 117 5.83 6.43 9.17
N TYR A 118 5.76 6.34 7.85
CA TYR A 118 5.98 7.48 6.97
C TYR A 118 4.89 8.55 7.10
N LEU A 119 3.61 8.17 7.04
CA LEU A 119 2.50 9.12 7.18
C LEU A 119 2.50 9.86 8.54
N PRO A 120 2.69 9.18 9.69
CA PRO A 120 2.91 9.87 10.96
C PRO A 120 4.05 10.89 10.93
N GLN A 121 5.20 10.54 10.35
CA GLN A 121 6.36 11.45 10.23
C GLN A 121 6.04 12.67 9.36
N VAL A 122 5.32 12.49 8.24
CA VAL A 122 4.91 13.60 7.39
C VAL A 122 3.97 14.55 8.12
N ARG A 123 3.00 14.02 8.89
CA ARG A 123 2.07 14.84 9.68
C ARG A 123 2.79 15.66 10.74
N GLU A 124 3.73 15.04 11.45
CA GLU A 124 4.54 15.69 12.48
C GLU A 124 5.43 16.79 11.89
N GLU A 125 6.24 16.47 10.87
CA GLU A 125 7.28 17.37 10.35
C GLU A 125 6.75 18.48 9.44
N MET A 126 5.63 18.24 8.75
CA MET A 126 5.02 19.21 7.82
C MET A 126 3.76 19.86 8.38
N GLU A 127 3.48 19.68 9.67
CA GLU A 127 2.33 20.23 10.40
C GLU A 127 1.00 19.96 9.67
N LYS A 128 0.85 18.75 9.12
CA LYS A 128 -0.37 18.36 8.38
C LYS A 128 -1.44 17.89 9.36
N ASN A 129 -2.69 18.21 9.06
CA ASN A 129 -3.83 17.74 9.83
C ASN A 129 -4.03 16.21 9.72
N GLU A 130 -4.87 15.66 10.59
CA GLU A 130 -5.19 14.22 10.64
C GLU A 130 -5.92 13.70 9.38
N ASN A 131 -6.47 14.60 8.55
CA ASN A 131 -7.12 14.26 7.29
C ASN A 131 -6.12 14.12 6.13
N TYR A 132 -4.86 14.53 6.32
CA TYR A 132 -3.84 14.40 5.30
C TYR A 132 -3.47 12.93 5.11
N PHE A 133 -3.46 12.50 3.85
CA PHE A 133 -3.00 11.20 3.40
C PHE A 133 -1.93 11.40 2.33
N THR A 134 -1.03 10.44 2.21
CA THR A 134 0.03 10.46 1.21
C THR A 134 0.17 9.11 0.54
N ASN A 135 0.22 9.13 -0.79
CA ASN A 135 0.56 7.97 -1.61
C ASN A 135 2.04 7.97 -2.02
N THR A 136 2.88 8.78 -1.34
CA THR A 136 4.31 8.85 -1.64
C THR A 136 4.97 7.51 -1.35
N GLN A 137 5.50 6.89 -2.39
CA GLN A 137 6.17 5.61 -2.35
C GLN A 137 7.53 5.72 -1.65
N THR A 138 7.74 4.93 -0.60
CA THR A 138 9.03 4.79 0.09
C THR A 138 9.75 3.48 -0.25
N PHE A 139 9.08 2.59 -0.98
CA PHE A 139 9.64 1.41 -1.66
C PHE A 139 9.09 1.33 -3.09
N ALA A 140 9.91 0.89 -4.04
CA ALA A 140 9.48 0.54 -5.38
C ALA A 140 10.37 -0.55 -5.98
N GLY A 141 9.74 -1.52 -6.66
CA GLY A 141 10.38 -2.44 -7.59
C GLY A 141 9.86 -2.14 -9.00
N VAL A 142 10.76 -1.93 -9.97
CA VAL A 142 10.42 -1.58 -11.35
C VAL A 142 11.04 -2.57 -12.31
N LEU A 143 10.20 -3.12 -13.19
CA LEU A 143 10.57 -4.01 -14.27
C LEU A 143 10.79 -3.23 -15.56
N ILE A 144 11.96 -3.44 -16.17
CA ILE A 144 12.37 -2.78 -17.41
C ILE A 144 12.74 -3.86 -18.43
N TYR A 145 12.28 -3.66 -19.66
CA TYR A 145 12.73 -4.41 -20.83
C TYR A 145 13.43 -3.47 -21.82
N ILE A 146 14.43 -3.99 -22.51
CA ILE A 146 15.24 -3.23 -23.47
C ILE A 146 15.03 -3.84 -24.86
N ASP A 147 14.58 -3.01 -25.80
CA ASP A 147 14.31 -3.38 -27.19
C ASP A 147 15.58 -3.31 -28.04
N ASN A 148 16.46 -4.29 -27.87
CA ASN A 148 17.59 -4.50 -28.75
C ASN A 148 17.97 -5.98 -28.83
N ALA A 149 18.77 -6.32 -29.84
CA ALA A 149 19.19 -7.71 -30.09
C ALA A 149 19.91 -8.38 -28.91
N ARG A 150 20.56 -7.59 -28.04
CA ARG A 150 21.28 -8.12 -26.87
C ARG A 150 20.34 -8.51 -25.74
N TRP A 151 19.28 -7.73 -25.49
CA TRP A 151 18.49 -7.81 -24.25
C TRP A 151 17.01 -8.13 -24.45
N GLU A 152 16.55 -8.33 -25.69
CA GLU A 152 15.17 -8.69 -25.97
C GLU A 152 14.70 -9.87 -25.09
N GLY A 153 13.63 -9.63 -24.32
CA GLY A 153 13.03 -10.61 -23.41
C GLY A 153 13.72 -10.79 -22.05
N VAL A 154 14.85 -10.14 -21.79
CA VAL A 154 15.53 -10.21 -20.48
C VAL A 154 14.95 -9.17 -19.54
N PRO A 155 14.41 -9.56 -18.37
CA PRO A 155 13.93 -8.62 -17.36
C PRO A 155 15.08 -7.95 -16.61
N PHE A 156 15.00 -6.63 -16.50
CA PHE A 156 15.83 -5.81 -15.61
C PHE A 156 14.98 -5.31 -14.45
N LEU A 157 15.33 -5.70 -13.24
CA LEU A 157 14.67 -5.27 -12.01
C LEU A 157 15.48 -4.18 -11.34
N LEU A 158 14.88 -3.00 -11.16
CA LEU A 158 15.42 -1.90 -10.37
C LEU A 158 14.61 -1.78 -9.07
N VAL A 159 15.27 -1.96 -7.93
CA VAL A 159 14.59 -1.98 -6.63
C VAL A 159 15.23 -1.00 -5.67
N SER A 160 14.42 -0.16 -5.03
CA SER A 160 14.89 0.66 -3.93
C SER A 160 13.81 0.88 -2.87
N GLY A 161 14.24 1.08 -1.63
CA GLY A 161 13.33 1.47 -0.56
C GLY A 161 14.03 1.88 0.72
N LYS A 162 13.24 2.47 1.62
CA LYS A 162 13.64 2.97 2.94
C LYS A 162 13.04 2.13 4.07
N ASP A 163 13.64 2.25 5.25
CA ASP A 163 13.23 1.49 6.43
C ASP A 163 13.09 -0.02 6.14
N LEU A 164 14.08 -0.60 5.47
CA LEU A 164 14.12 -2.02 5.13
C LEU A 164 14.95 -2.81 6.16
N ASP A 165 14.87 -4.14 6.08
CA ASP A 165 15.55 -5.14 6.91
C ASP A 165 17.09 -5.02 6.91
N GLU A 166 17.68 -4.59 5.78
CA GLU A 166 19.11 -4.43 5.66
C GLU A 166 19.48 -3.26 4.75
N ARG A 167 20.71 -2.76 4.95
CA ARG A 167 21.31 -1.76 4.07
C ARG A 167 22.24 -2.48 3.13
N THR A 168 21.91 -2.53 1.85
CA THR A 168 22.72 -3.21 0.84
C THR A 168 22.55 -2.56 -0.51
N SER A 169 23.59 -2.61 -1.35
CA SER A 169 23.51 -2.11 -2.72
C SER A 169 24.32 -3.00 -3.64
N TYR A 170 23.71 -3.48 -4.72
CA TYR A 170 24.37 -4.39 -5.64
C TYR A 170 23.77 -4.35 -7.06
N VAL A 171 24.58 -4.77 -8.02
CA VAL A 171 24.10 -5.25 -9.33
C VAL A 171 24.37 -6.73 -9.38
N ARG A 172 23.38 -7.52 -9.80
CA ARG A 172 23.50 -8.96 -9.96
C ARG A 172 23.01 -9.37 -11.34
N VAL A 173 23.89 -10.04 -12.08
CA VAL A 173 23.58 -10.63 -13.39
C VAL A 173 23.49 -12.13 -13.20
N VAL A 174 22.29 -12.67 -13.37
CA VAL A 174 21.99 -14.10 -13.21
C VAL A 174 21.95 -14.74 -14.60
N PHE A 175 22.70 -15.82 -14.77
CA PHE A 175 22.76 -16.56 -16.04
C PHE A 175 21.81 -17.75 -16.00
N LYS A 176 21.22 -18.08 -17.16
CA LYS A 176 20.37 -19.25 -17.35
C LYS A 176 21.16 -20.51 -17.06
N ASP A 177 20.54 -21.42 -16.32
CA ASP A 177 21.11 -22.74 -16.08
C ASP A 177 20.41 -23.79 -16.96
N ASN A 178 21.05 -24.14 -18.07
CA ASN A 178 20.59 -25.22 -18.95
C ASN A 178 21.29 -26.56 -18.61
N THR A 179 21.93 -26.64 -17.44
CA THR A 179 22.71 -27.81 -17.04
C THR A 179 21.79 -28.82 -16.33
N PHE A 180 21.64 -30.02 -16.91
CA PHE A 180 20.88 -31.11 -16.27
C PHE A 180 21.82 -31.97 -15.42
N CYS A 181 21.57 -32.03 -14.12
CA CYS A 181 22.41 -32.75 -13.19
C CYS A 181 21.76 -34.05 -12.74
N VAL A 182 22.33 -35.17 -13.19
CA VAL A 182 21.75 -36.52 -13.06
C VAL A 182 21.98 -37.13 -11.66
N LEU A 183 23.02 -36.69 -10.93
CA LEU A 183 23.39 -37.19 -9.61
C LEU A 183 23.69 -36.03 -8.67
N GLN A 184 23.13 -36.09 -7.45
CA GLN A 184 23.59 -35.30 -6.30
C GLN A 184 24.21 -36.31 -5.32
N GLU A 185 25.52 -36.57 -5.46
CA GLU A 185 26.21 -37.43 -4.50
C GLU A 185 26.71 -36.64 -3.28
N SER A 186 26.62 -37.33 -2.15
CA SER A 186 27.02 -37.05 -0.78
C SER A 186 28.00 -35.90 -0.54
N LYS A 187 27.66 -35.12 0.49
CA LYS A 187 28.55 -34.28 1.31
C LYS A 187 29.81 -35.07 1.69
N GLU A 188 30.89 -34.94 0.93
CA GLU A 188 32.30 -35.12 1.34
C GLU A 188 33.14 -35.30 0.08
N GLU A 189 33.40 -34.18 -0.60
CA GLU A 189 34.61 -33.86 -1.38
C GLU A 189 34.29 -32.71 -2.34
N THR A 190 35.25 -31.81 -2.49
CA THR A 190 35.20 -30.51 -3.19
C THR A 190 35.09 -30.64 -4.71
N VAL A 191 34.13 -31.42 -5.22
CA VAL A 191 33.78 -31.42 -6.64
C VAL A 191 32.83 -30.25 -6.89
N LYS A 192 33.38 -29.19 -7.49
CA LYS A 192 32.66 -27.98 -7.93
C LYS A 192 31.48 -28.36 -8.83
N SER A 193 30.30 -28.47 -8.24
CA SER A 193 29.09 -28.82 -8.98
C SER A 193 28.78 -27.76 -10.04
N SER A 194 28.67 -28.19 -11.30
CA SER A 194 28.27 -27.34 -12.43
C SER A 194 26.81 -26.88 -12.35
N CYS A 195 26.04 -27.42 -11.41
CA CYS A 195 24.59 -27.22 -11.20
C CYS A 195 24.28 -26.00 -10.31
N GLN A 196 25.31 -25.26 -9.93
CA GLN A 196 25.17 -24.08 -9.10
C GLN A 196 24.83 -22.87 -9.98
N PRO A 197 23.88 -22.00 -9.58
CA PRO A 197 23.49 -20.85 -10.39
C PRO A 197 24.72 -19.99 -10.71
N LYS A 198 24.87 -19.67 -12.00
CA LYS A 198 25.95 -18.83 -12.51
C LYS A 198 25.54 -17.38 -12.36
N GLN A 199 26.40 -16.59 -11.72
CA GLN A 199 26.12 -15.19 -11.44
C GLN A 199 27.39 -14.34 -11.33
N ILE A 200 27.25 -13.07 -11.71
CA ILE A 200 28.23 -12.01 -11.50
C ILE A 200 27.57 -10.92 -10.65
N ILE A 201 28.21 -10.55 -9.54
CA ILE A 201 27.67 -9.56 -8.61
C ILE A 201 28.67 -8.42 -8.43
N PHE A 202 28.24 -7.21 -8.72
CA PHE A 202 28.93 -5.98 -8.38
C PHE A 202 28.33 -5.46 -7.08
N HIS A 203 28.92 -5.87 -5.96
CA HIS A 203 28.53 -5.42 -4.64
C HIS A 203 29.08 -4.02 -4.38
N ILE A 204 28.18 -3.04 -4.28
CA ILE A 204 28.53 -1.62 -4.21
C ILE A 204 28.91 -1.24 -2.78
N GLY A 205 28.23 -1.79 -1.76
CA GLY A 205 28.63 -1.66 -0.36
C GLY A 205 27.54 -2.00 0.66
N ASN A 206 27.91 -1.99 1.95
CA ASN A 206 27.12 -2.39 3.12
C ASN A 206 26.76 -3.90 3.12
N GLY A 207 25.75 -4.32 3.86
CA GLY A 207 25.30 -5.71 3.95
C GLY A 207 26.37 -6.68 4.48
N ALA A 208 26.22 -7.97 4.14
CA ALA A 208 27.06 -9.06 4.67
C ALA A 208 28.57 -8.93 4.38
N LEU A 209 28.95 -8.30 3.25
CA LEU A 209 30.35 -8.11 2.88
C LEU A 209 30.95 -6.84 3.47
N ASN A 210 30.10 -5.90 3.93
CA ASN A 210 30.43 -4.61 4.54
C ASN A 210 31.50 -3.80 3.78
N SER A 211 31.66 -4.04 2.48
CA SER A 211 32.72 -3.45 1.66
C SER A 211 32.47 -3.71 0.18
N PRO A 212 32.88 -2.79 -0.71
CA PRO A 212 32.69 -2.97 -2.14
C PRO A 212 33.44 -4.20 -2.65
N ALA A 213 32.80 -5.00 -3.50
CA ALA A 213 33.39 -6.21 -4.04
C ALA A 213 32.80 -6.58 -5.42
N ILE A 214 33.58 -7.30 -6.22
CA ILE A 214 33.12 -7.94 -7.45
C ILE A 214 33.22 -9.45 -7.23
N LEU A 215 32.08 -10.13 -7.30
CA LEU A 215 31.97 -11.56 -7.06
C LEU A 215 31.61 -12.26 -8.37
N LEU A 216 32.34 -13.32 -8.68
CA LEU A 216 32.04 -14.20 -9.80
C LEU A 216 31.96 -15.63 -9.27
N THR A 217 30.88 -16.33 -9.57
CA THR A 217 30.80 -17.76 -9.29
C THR A 217 31.93 -18.54 -9.96
N ARG A 218 32.50 -19.53 -9.24
CA ARG A 218 33.69 -20.27 -9.67
C ARG A 218 33.46 -21.17 -10.88
N ASN A 219 32.21 -21.47 -11.21
CA ASN A 219 31.81 -22.21 -12.41
C ASN A 219 31.61 -21.31 -13.65
N LEU A 220 31.97 -20.02 -13.58
CA LEU A 220 32.16 -19.13 -14.73
C LEU A 220 33.64 -19.13 -15.17
N PHE A 221 34.28 -17.96 -15.21
CA PHE A 221 35.70 -17.79 -15.50
C PHE A 221 36.37 -17.07 -14.33
N LYS A 222 37.67 -17.31 -14.12
CA LYS A 222 38.44 -16.54 -13.15
C LYS A 222 38.79 -15.18 -13.76
N ALA A 223 38.20 -14.11 -13.23
CA ALA A 223 38.53 -12.75 -13.63
C ALA A 223 39.95 -12.35 -13.21
N SER A 224 40.52 -11.38 -13.92
CA SER A 224 41.82 -10.78 -13.65
C SER A 224 41.69 -9.28 -13.44
N PHE A 225 42.29 -8.78 -12.36
CA PHE A 225 42.31 -7.36 -12.04
C PHE A 225 43.74 -6.86 -11.79
N PRO A 226 44.02 -5.57 -12.00
CA PRO A 226 45.32 -5.00 -11.63
C PRO A 226 45.54 -5.10 -10.12
N LEU A 227 46.57 -5.85 -9.71
CA LEU A 227 46.87 -6.13 -8.28
C LEU A 227 47.18 -4.86 -7.46
N SER A 228 47.63 -3.79 -8.13
CA SER A 228 47.84 -2.48 -7.49
C SER A 228 46.53 -1.81 -7.04
N GLN A 229 45.39 -2.18 -7.62
CA GLN A 229 44.10 -1.56 -7.37
C GLN A 229 43.08 -2.53 -6.74
N TRP A 230 43.24 -3.83 -6.97
CA TRP A 230 42.31 -4.87 -6.54
C TRP A 230 43.05 -6.06 -5.94
N LYS A 231 42.49 -6.62 -4.88
CA LYS A 231 43.00 -7.83 -4.22
C LYS A 231 41.93 -8.92 -4.21
N GLU A 232 42.34 -10.16 -4.46
CA GLU A 232 41.48 -11.33 -4.29
C GLU A 232 41.33 -11.59 -2.78
N ALA A 233 40.09 -11.73 -2.32
CA ALA A 233 39.77 -11.99 -0.92
C ALA A 233 39.39 -13.47 -0.74
N SER A 234 40.01 -14.13 0.24
CA SER A 234 39.80 -15.55 0.55
C SER A 234 39.29 -15.81 1.98
N GLU A 235 39.16 -14.76 2.80
CA GLU A 235 38.97 -14.85 4.25
C GLU A 235 37.53 -14.56 4.70
N PHE A 236 36.56 -15.32 4.20
CA PHE A 236 35.18 -15.21 4.66
C PHE A 236 34.66 -16.59 5.10
N PRO A 237 35.02 -17.08 6.29
CA PRO A 237 34.40 -18.30 6.80
C PRO A 237 32.91 -18.03 7.10
N ASN A 238 32.04 -18.93 6.62
CA ASN A 238 30.61 -19.02 6.98
C ASN A 238 29.65 -17.92 6.46
N ILE A 239 30.01 -17.14 5.44
CA ILE A 239 29.05 -16.26 4.76
C ILE A 239 28.41 -17.01 3.58
N SER A 240 27.07 -17.05 3.54
CA SER A 240 26.31 -17.41 2.35
C SER A 240 25.81 -16.14 1.67
N TYR A 241 25.95 -16.06 0.35
CA TYR A 241 25.53 -14.92 -0.45
C TYR A 241 24.72 -15.42 -1.64
N PHE A 242 23.46 -14.95 -1.74
CA PHE A 242 22.46 -15.42 -2.71
C PHE A 242 22.34 -16.95 -2.81
N GLY A 243 22.28 -17.62 -1.66
CA GLY A 243 22.07 -19.08 -1.58
C GLY A 243 23.32 -19.94 -1.81
N GLN A 244 24.50 -19.33 -1.99
CA GLN A 244 25.77 -20.03 -2.18
C GLN A 244 26.79 -19.60 -1.13
N PRO A 245 27.60 -20.52 -0.59
CA PRO A 245 28.70 -20.12 0.28
C PRO A 245 29.68 -19.23 -0.48
N ILE A 246 30.23 -18.23 0.20
CA ILE A 246 31.18 -17.29 -0.39
C ILE A 246 32.44 -17.99 -0.97
N SER A 247 32.76 -19.19 -0.48
CA SER A 247 33.79 -20.08 -1.02
C SER A 247 33.56 -20.44 -2.48
N ASP A 248 32.32 -20.38 -2.97
CA ASP A 248 31.96 -20.68 -4.37
C ASP A 248 32.14 -19.47 -5.30
N TYR A 249 32.65 -18.36 -4.78
CA TYR A 249 32.95 -17.15 -5.54
C TYR A 249 34.45 -16.87 -5.62
N TYR A 250 34.88 -16.31 -6.75
CA TYR A 250 36.04 -15.43 -6.83
C TYR A 250 35.61 -14.05 -6.34
N VAL A 251 36.20 -13.57 -5.25
CA VAL A 251 35.86 -12.28 -4.64
C VAL A 251 37.01 -11.30 -4.82
N TRP A 252 36.75 -10.19 -5.50
CA TRP A 252 37.71 -9.12 -5.73
C TRP A 252 37.29 -7.86 -5.00
N ARG A 253 38.18 -7.30 -4.17
CA ARG A 253 37.93 -6.07 -3.41
C ARG A 253 38.92 -4.98 -3.83
N PRO A 254 38.53 -3.70 -3.76
CA PRO A 254 39.49 -2.62 -3.98
C PRO A 254 40.57 -2.69 -2.90
N SER A 255 41.83 -2.47 -3.29
CA SER A 255 42.96 -2.42 -2.36
C SER A 255 42.87 -1.23 -1.42
N GLN A 256 42.24 -0.13 -1.88
CA GLN A 256 41.93 1.05 -1.10
C GLN A 256 40.54 1.56 -1.51
N GLU A 257 39.69 1.79 -0.51
CA GLU A 257 38.40 2.45 -0.69
C GLU A 257 38.60 3.95 -0.91
N ARG A 258 37.86 4.52 -1.85
CA ARG A 258 37.90 5.95 -2.20
C ARG A 258 36.52 6.53 -2.05
N ASP A 259 36.46 7.74 -1.50
CA ASP A 259 35.22 8.48 -1.40
C ASP A 259 34.66 8.81 -2.80
N ALA A 260 33.34 8.81 -2.91
CA ALA A 260 32.64 9.05 -4.16
C ALA A 260 32.91 10.45 -4.71
N TYR A 261 32.98 11.47 -3.84
CA TYR A 261 33.30 12.83 -4.23
C TYR A 261 34.75 12.99 -4.67
N ASP A 262 35.69 12.29 -4.03
CA ASP A 262 37.10 12.32 -4.46
C ASP A 262 37.24 11.82 -5.91
N VAL A 263 36.52 10.73 -6.23
CA VAL A 263 36.48 10.19 -7.59
C VAL A 263 35.81 11.16 -8.55
N LEU A 264 34.66 11.73 -8.17
CA LEU A 264 33.93 12.69 -9.00
C LEU A 264 34.77 13.93 -9.31
N ILE A 265 35.34 14.56 -8.29
CA ILE A 265 36.18 15.75 -8.41
C ILE A 265 37.43 15.43 -9.25
N SER A 266 38.05 14.26 -9.05
CA SER A 266 39.16 13.81 -9.90
C SER A 266 38.76 13.69 -11.38
N ASN A 267 37.55 13.18 -11.66
CA ASN A 267 37.02 13.09 -13.02
C ASN A 267 36.74 14.47 -13.63
N ILE A 268 36.32 15.47 -12.83
CA ILE A 268 36.19 16.88 -13.27
C ILE A 268 37.56 17.42 -13.71
N TYR A 269 38.58 17.32 -12.85
CA TYR A 269 39.93 17.81 -13.16
C TYR A 269 40.54 17.13 -14.39
N ARG A 270 40.17 15.86 -14.64
CA ARG A 270 40.63 15.08 -15.79
C ARG A 270 39.74 15.26 -17.04
N GLY A 271 38.71 16.09 -16.99
CA GLY A 271 37.81 16.34 -18.11
C GLY A 271 37.01 15.11 -18.57
N ARG A 272 36.78 14.12 -17.69
CA ARG A 272 36.10 12.86 -18.03
C ARG A 272 34.58 13.02 -18.04
N LYS A 273 34.07 13.72 -19.06
CA LYS A 273 32.64 14.01 -19.24
C LYS A 273 31.77 12.74 -19.32
N GLY A 274 32.32 11.60 -19.76
CA GLY A 274 31.61 10.33 -19.84
C GLY A 274 31.12 9.79 -18.49
N SER A 275 31.73 10.25 -17.40
CA SER A 275 31.30 9.94 -16.03
C SER A 275 30.12 10.80 -15.56
N PHE A 276 29.62 11.75 -16.35
CA PHE A 276 28.54 12.67 -15.95
C PHE A 276 27.30 12.50 -16.82
N VAL A 277 26.15 12.86 -16.26
CA VAL A 277 24.88 12.88 -16.99
C VAL A 277 24.81 14.16 -17.83
N THR A 278 24.59 14.00 -19.15
CA THR A 278 24.35 15.14 -20.05
C THR A 278 22.86 15.44 -20.17
N THR A 279 22.50 16.65 -20.62
CA THR A 279 21.10 17.03 -20.86
C THR A 279 20.38 16.04 -21.77
N LYS A 280 21.04 15.54 -22.84
CA LYS A 280 20.44 14.57 -23.76
C LYS A 280 20.11 13.24 -23.08
N ASN A 281 21.06 12.70 -22.29
CA ASN A 281 20.84 11.47 -21.52
C ASN A 281 19.77 11.65 -20.44
N LEU A 282 19.77 12.79 -19.76
CA LEU A 282 18.78 13.10 -18.74
C LEU A 282 17.36 13.13 -19.32
N LEU A 283 17.16 13.81 -20.45
CA LEU A 283 15.86 13.86 -21.14
C LEU A 283 15.43 12.48 -21.66
N ALA A 284 16.37 11.69 -22.19
CA ALA A 284 16.08 10.33 -22.64
C ALA A 284 15.65 9.42 -21.49
N SER A 285 16.31 9.52 -20.33
CA SER A 285 15.91 8.83 -19.10
C SER A 285 14.49 9.25 -18.68
N TRP A 286 14.22 10.55 -18.56
CA TRP A 286 12.90 11.04 -18.14
C TRP A 286 11.78 10.65 -19.09
N LYS A 287 12.03 10.47 -20.39
CA LYS A 287 11.01 9.98 -21.33
C LYS A 287 10.43 8.62 -20.92
N PHE A 288 11.24 7.73 -20.35
CA PHE A 288 10.78 6.46 -19.80
C PHE A 288 10.07 6.67 -18.45
N TRP A 289 10.73 7.35 -17.52
CA TRP A 289 10.24 7.48 -16.14
C TRP A 289 8.98 8.32 -15.99
N THR A 290 8.81 9.38 -16.78
CA THR A 290 7.59 10.19 -16.80
C THR A 290 6.39 9.33 -17.17
N ARG A 291 6.50 8.45 -18.17
CA ARG A 291 5.42 7.53 -18.55
C ARG A 291 5.09 6.53 -17.44
N LEU A 292 6.10 6.02 -16.74
CA LEU A 292 5.86 5.14 -15.59
C LEU A 292 5.09 5.89 -14.50
N LEU A 293 5.54 7.10 -14.15
CA LEU A 293 4.97 7.92 -13.09
C LEU A 293 3.55 8.41 -13.41
N GLU A 294 3.25 8.69 -14.67
CA GLU A 294 1.89 9.04 -15.13
C GLU A 294 0.92 7.86 -15.08
N ASN A 295 1.43 6.63 -15.22
CA ASN A 295 0.64 5.40 -15.17
C ASN A 295 0.59 4.75 -13.77
N LEU A 296 1.31 5.29 -12.80
CA LEU A 296 1.32 4.84 -11.41
C LEU A 296 0.10 5.41 -10.67
N ASP A 297 -1.06 4.79 -10.86
CA ASP A 297 -2.32 5.13 -10.17
C ASP A 297 -2.70 4.07 -9.11
N GLU A 298 -1.71 3.57 -8.39
CA GLU A 298 -1.87 2.55 -7.35
C GLU A 298 -1.58 3.14 -5.96
N THR A 299 -2.35 2.69 -4.95
CA THR A 299 -2.05 2.98 -3.54
C THR A 299 -0.85 2.14 -3.10
N PRO A 300 0.21 2.71 -2.50
CA PRO A 300 1.36 1.93 -2.06
C PRO A 300 0.97 0.89 -1.02
N ARG A 301 1.50 -0.33 -1.14
CA ARG A 301 1.38 -1.36 -0.10
C ARG A 301 2.04 -0.88 1.20
N ILE A 302 1.31 -0.95 2.30
CA ILE A 302 1.89 -0.62 3.61
C ILE A 302 2.76 -1.78 4.10
N TYR A 303 3.96 -1.46 4.61
CA TYR A 303 4.84 -2.44 5.26
C TYR A 303 5.34 -1.93 6.62
N PRO A 304 5.60 -2.80 7.62
CA PRO A 304 5.98 -2.35 8.97
C PRO A 304 7.23 -1.49 9.04
N GLY A 305 8.23 -1.83 8.21
CA GLY A 305 9.58 -1.28 8.29
C GLY A 305 10.55 -2.23 9.01
N GLY A 306 11.84 -2.06 8.77
CA GLY A 306 12.91 -2.87 9.33
C GLY A 306 12.77 -4.38 9.04
N ALA A 307 13.26 -5.20 9.97
CA ALA A 307 13.26 -6.67 9.86
C ALA A 307 11.84 -7.28 9.88
N GLU A 308 10.85 -6.59 10.44
CA GLU A 308 9.45 -7.04 10.48
C GLU A 308 8.79 -7.06 9.10
N THR A 309 9.37 -6.36 8.12
CA THR A 309 8.95 -6.39 6.72
C THR A 309 8.90 -7.83 6.16
N GLY A 310 9.81 -8.71 6.58
CA GLY A 310 9.84 -10.11 6.15
C GLY A 310 9.76 -10.26 4.64
N THR A 311 8.80 -11.07 4.17
CA THR A 311 8.55 -11.34 2.74
C THR A 311 7.43 -10.48 2.13
N MET A 312 6.92 -9.46 2.85
CA MET A 312 5.76 -8.66 2.39
C MET A 312 6.04 -7.86 1.12
N LEU A 313 7.31 -7.53 0.87
CA LEU A 313 7.74 -6.81 -0.31
C LEU A 313 8.29 -7.73 -1.41
N ASP A 314 8.24 -9.05 -1.21
CA ASP A 314 8.63 -10.00 -2.26
C ASP A 314 7.62 -9.93 -3.40
N PHE A 315 8.12 -9.86 -4.63
CA PHE A 315 7.29 -9.80 -5.82
C PHE A 315 7.82 -10.75 -6.90
N LEU A 316 6.92 -11.21 -7.75
CA LEU A 316 7.18 -12.11 -8.87
C LEU A 316 6.94 -11.41 -10.20
N ILE A 317 7.57 -11.93 -11.25
CA ILE A 317 7.35 -11.49 -12.64
C ILE A 317 6.35 -12.46 -13.30
N GLU A 318 5.18 -11.96 -13.68
CA GLU A 318 4.11 -12.71 -14.33
C GLU A 318 3.81 -12.07 -15.70
N GLN A 319 4.13 -12.76 -16.80
CA GLN A 319 3.80 -12.29 -18.17
C GLN A 319 4.19 -10.82 -18.45
N ARG A 320 5.34 -10.37 -17.93
CA ARG A 320 5.89 -8.98 -18.00
C ARG A 320 5.26 -7.96 -17.04
N ALA A 321 4.42 -8.40 -16.11
CA ALA A 321 3.94 -7.61 -14.98
C ALA A 321 4.67 -8.01 -13.69
N LEU A 322 4.74 -7.08 -12.74
CA LEU A 322 5.13 -7.34 -11.36
C LEU A 322 3.89 -7.47 -10.48
N ARG A 323 3.93 -8.43 -9.56
CA ARG A 323 2.92 -8.60 -8.51
C ARG A 323 3.59 -9.04 -7.23
N TYR A 324 3.11 -8.56 -6.09
CA TYR A 324 3.57 -9.09 -4.81
C TYR A 324 3.24 -10.59 -4.70
N VAL A 325 4.18 -11.37 -4.13
CA VAL A 325 4.05 -12.83 -3.94
C VAL A 325 2.95 -13.14 -2.95
N THR A 326 2.92 -12.38 -1.85
CA THR A 326 1.86 -12.45 -0.87
C THR A 326 0.76 -11.49 -1.27
N ASP A 327 -0.49 -11.95 -1.24
CA ASP A 327 -1.63 -11.06 -1.13
C ASP A 327 -1.44 -10.18 0.12
N GLU A 328 -1.98 -8.96 0.11
CA GLU A 328 -1.80 -8.06 1.26
C GLU A 328 -2.19 -8.77 2.54
N PRO A 329 -1.28 -8.87 3.53
CA PRO A 329 -1.58 -9.62 4.73
C PRO A 329 -2.82 -9.01 5.40
N LEU A 330 -3.83 -9.86 5.62
CA LEU A 330 -5.00 -9.61 6.46
C LEU A 330 -4.61 -9.16 7.89
N GLU A 331 -3.34 -9.37 8.26
CA GLU A 331 -2.76 -9.04 9.55
C GLU A 331 -1.41 -8.32 9.37
N VAL A 332 -1.41 -6.99 9.23
CA VAL A 332 -0.34 -6.18 9.85
C VAL A 332 -0.93 -5.62 11.15
N ILE A 333 -1.18 -6.54 12.08
CA ILE A 333 -1.40 -6.21 13.47
C ILE A 333 -0.05 -5.73 14.01
N SER A 334 -0.03 -4.46 14.39
CA SER A 334 0.90 -3.85 15.34
C SER A 334 1.45 -4.88 16.35
N MET A 335 2.68 -5.34 16.14
CA MET A 335 3.44 -6.09 17.14
C MET A 335 4.80 -5.44 17.33
N GLY A 336 4.79 -4.17 17.71
CA GLY A 336 6.02 -3.41 17.95
C GLY A 336 5.88 -2.23 18.88
N GLN A 337 4.69 -1.98 19.43
CA GLN A 337 4.58 -1.20 20.66
C GLN A 337 3.54 -1.90 21.54
N LYS A 338 3.96 -2.32 22.74
CA LYS A 338 3.11 -2.08 23.91
C LYS A 338 2.92 -0.55 23.99
N MET A 339 2.11 0.02 23.09
CA MET A 339 1.45 1.28 23.37
C MET A 339 0.59 0.95 24.57
N ASN A 340 0.80 1.69 25.65
CA ASN A 340 -0.07 1.64 26.80
C ASN A 340 -1.50 1.48 26.29
N ALA A 341 -2.15 0.39 26.68
CA ALA A 341 -3.59 0.33 26.65
C ALA A 341 -4.05 1.54 27.46
N PHE A 342 -4.28 2.67 26.80
CA PHE A 342 -5.20 3.65 27.30
C PHE A 342 -6.52 2.90 27.27
N ALA A 343 -6.83 2.32 28.43
CA ALA A 343 -7.92 1.41 28.62
C ALA A 343 -9.16 2.06 27.99
N SER A 344 -9.67 1.47 26.92
CA SER A 344 -11.05 1.72 26.53
C SER A 344 -11.87 1.34 27.76
N THR A 345 -12.41 2.34 28.45
CA THR A 345 -13.20 2.08 29.65
C THR A 345 -14.52 1.51 29.19
N GLN A 346 -14.60 0.17 29.05
CA GLN A 346 -15.88 -0.49 28.88
C GLN A 346 -16.75 -0.12 30.07
N SER A 347 -17.79 0.64 29.78
CA SER A 347 -18.68 1.22 30.76
C SER A 347 -20.11 1.01 30.30
N ILE A 348 -21.07 1.34 31.15
CA ILE A 348 -22.48 1.13 30.87
C ILE A 348 -23.12 2.50 30.58
N PHE A 349 -23.72 2.65 29.40
CA PHE A 349 -24.54 3.81 29.05
C PHE A 349 -25.95 3.34 28.75
N LEU A 350 -26.93 3.90 29.48
CA LEU A 350 -28.34 3.51 29.38
C LEU A 350 -28.56 1.99 29.51
N GLY A 351 -27.81 1.34 30.40
CA GLY A 351 -27.90 -0.11 30.64
C GLY A 351 -27.22 -0.99 29.58
N ASN A 352 -26.52 -0.41 28.61
CA ASN A 352 -25.88 -1.12 27.50
C ASN A 352 -24.38 -0.87 27.46
N THR A 353 -23.64 -1.73 26.76
CA THR A 353 -22.18 -1.60 26.60
C THR A 353 -21.84 -0.27 25.93
N MET A 354 -20.88 0.46 26.49
CA MET A 354 -20.32 1.67 25.92
C MET A 354 -18.81 1.52 25.74
N VAL A 355 -18.35 1.92 24.56
CA VAL A 355 -16.96 2.16 24.22
C VAL A 355 -16.78 3.67 24.08
N SER A 356 -15.85 4.22 24.86
CA SER A 356 -15.51 5.65 24.78
C SER A 356 -14.02 5.85 24.57
N ASN A 357 -13.68 6.83 23.73
CA ASN A 357 -12.32 7.25 23.43
C ASN A 357 -12.31 8.62 22.75
N TRP A 358 -11.16 9.14 22.36
CA TRP A 358 -11.08 10.22 21.37
C TRP A 358 -11.64 9.75 20.02
N ALA A 359 -12.08 10.69 19.17
CA ALA A 359 -12.81 10.38 17.94
C ALA A 359 -12.08 9.39 17.02
N GLU A 360 -10.78 9.58 16.75
CA GLU A 360 -10.03 8.72 15.84
C GLU A 360 -9.86 7.28 16.38
N PRO A 361 -9.34 7.04 17.61
CA PRO A 361 -9.29 5.70 18.18
C PRO A 361 -10.66 5.03 18.33
N LEU A 362 -11.72 5.80 18.60
CA LEU A 362 -13.08 5.28 18.69
C LEU A 362 -13.57 4.77 17.33
N ILE A 363 -13.32 5.54 16.26
CA ILE A 363 -13.66 5.15 14.89
C ILE A 363 -12.87 3.93 14.45
N GLN A 364 -11.58 3.86 14.79
CA GLN A 364 -10.78 2.67 14.53
C GLN A 364 -11.34 1.44 15.25
N LYS A 365 -11.73 1.59 16.52
CA LYS A 365 -12.34 0.49 17.29
C LYS A 365 -13.68 0.05 16.70
N LEU A 366 -14.53 0.98 16.30
CA LEU A 366 -15.79 0.66 15.62
C LEU A 366 -15.55 -0.05 14.28
N ALA A 367 -14.59 0.40 13.48
CA ALA A 367 -14.23 -0.26 12.22
C ALA A 367 -13.77 -1.72 12.45
N GLN A 368 -12.94 -1.95 13.49
CA GLN A 368 -12.51 -3.30 13.89
C GLN A 368 -13.69 -4.17 14.32
N ASP A 369 -14.64 -3.62 15.09
CA ASP A 369 -15.81 -4.37 15.56
C ASP A 369 -16.77 -4.72 14.40
N ILE A 370 -16.91 -3.83 13.40
CA ILE A 370 -17.64 -4.11 12.16
C ILE A 370 -16.93 -5.23 11.38
N GLN A 371 -15.61 -5.14 11.20
CA GLN A 371 -14.84 -6.15 10.48
C GLN A 371 -14.94 -7.52 11.15
N ALA A 372 -14.74 -7.61 12.47
CA ALA A 372 -14.86 -8.86 13.20
C ALA A 372 -16.27 -9.47 13.07
N THR A 373 -17.31 -8.63 13.10
CA THR A 373 -18.70 -9.08 12.87
C THR A 373 -18.92 -9.56 11.43
N ALA A 374 -18.32 -8.89 10.45
CA ALA A 374 -18.39 -9.28 9.05
C ALA A 374 -17.73 -10.64 8.81
N GLU A 375 -16.53 -10.84 9.33
CA GLU A 375 -15.79 -12.09 9.23
C GLU A 375 -16.55 -13.26 9.88
N GLU A 376 -17.14 -13.05 11.06
CA GLU A 376 -17.96 -14.05 11.75
C GLU A 376 -19.23 -14.40 10.96
N ALA A 377 -19.93 -13.41 10.43
CA ALA A 377 -21.14 -13.60 9.63
C ALA A 377 -20.84 -14.33 8.31
N VAL A 378 -19.79 -13.92 7.59
CA VAL A 378 -19.37 -14.57 6.34
C VAL A 378 -18.89 -15.99 6.59
N LYS A 379 -18.15 -16.24 7.68
CA LYS A 379 -17.71 -17.60 8.04
C LYS A 379 -18.88 -18.53 8.38
N SER A 380 -19.91 -18.02 9.06
CA SER A 380 -21.03 -18.84 9.53
C SER A 380 -22.16 -19.00 8.51
N ARG A 381 -22.44 -17.96 7.71
CA ARG A 381 -23.60 -17.88 6.80
C ARG A 381 -23.23 -17.59 5.34
N GLY A 382 -21.98 -17.27 5.05
CA GLY A 382 -21.50 -16.92 3.70
C GLY A 382 -21.81 -15.49 3.26
N VAL A 383 -22.51 -14.71 4.10
CA VAL A 383 -22.97 -13.35 3.79
C VAL A 383 -22.99 -12.49 5.06
N PHE A 384 -22.75 -11.19 4.90
CA PHE A 384 -22.87 -10.18 5.95
C PHE A 384 -23.76 -9.02 5.49
N HIS A 385 -24.81 -8.70 6.24
CA HIS A 385 -25.72 -7.59 5.98
C HIS A 385 -25.48 -6.44 6.96
N LEU A 386 -24.92 -5.34 6.44
CA LEU A 386 -24.62 -4.11 7.18
C LEU A 386 -25.55 -2.98 6.74
N ALA A 387 -26.33 -2.46 7.69
CA ALA A 387 -27.16 -1.27 7.46
C ALA A 387 -26.50 -0.02 8.02
N LEU A 388 -26.41 1.05 7.22
CA LEU A 388 -25.70 2.28 7.53
C LEU A 388 -26.65 3.48 7.55
N SER A 389 -26.68 4.20 8.66
CA SER A 389 -27.30 5.52 8.73
C SER A 389 -26.42 6.58 8.06
N GLY A 390 -27.04 7.63 7.55
CA GLY A 390 -26.35 8.78 6.98
C GLY A 390 -25.95 9.84 8.01
N GLY A 391 -25.69 11.05 7.51
CA GLY A 391 -25.23 12.19 8.30
C GLY A 391 -23.71 12.37 8.31
N SER A 392 -23.22 13.31 9.12
CA SER A 392 -21.79 13.66 9.17
C SER A 392 -20.95 12.73 10.05
N SER A 393 -21.53 12.19 11.12
CA SER A 393 -20.84 11.29 12.06
C SER A 393 -20.24 10.02 11.42
N PRO A 394 -20.93 9.30 10.52
CA PRO A 394 -20.37 8.08 9.92
C PRO A 394 -19.32 8.34 8.83
N VAL A 395 -19.10 9.59 8.38
CA VAL A 395 -18.13 9.89 7.31
C VAL A 395 -16.72 9.47 7.68
N ALA A 396 -16.28 9.74 8.92
CA ALA A 396 -14.97 9.31 9.40
C ALA A 396 -14.84 7.78 9.42
N LEU A 397 -15.94 7.07 9.73
CA LEU A 397 -15.97 5.61 9.69
C LEU A 397 -15.90 5.09 8.24
N PHE A 398 -16.61 5.70 7.28
CA PHE A 398 -16.53 5.33 5.87
C PHE A 398 -15.12 5.50 5.32
N GLN A 399 -14.46 6.61 5.67
CA GLN A 399 -13.05 6.85 5.35
C GLN A 399 -12.12 5.83 6.01
N GLN A 400 -12.43 5.40 7.24
CA GLN A 400 -11.64 4.36 7.91
C GLN A 400 -11.84 2.99 7.26
N LEU A 401 -13.08 2.59 6.95
CA LEU A 401 -13.38 1.31 6.30
C LEU A 401 -12.81 1.23 4.87
N SER A 402 -12.74 2.36 4.15
CA SER A 402 -12.08 2.41 2.84
C SER A 402 -10.56 2.26 2.90
N ARG A 403 -9.91 2.52 4.04
CA ARG A 403 -8.47 2.25 4.24
C ARG A 403 -8.18 0.77 4.51
N HIS A 404 -9.17 0.01 4.96
CA HIS A 404 -9.06 -1.43 5.26
C HIS A 404 -9.66 -2.30 4.14
N HIS A 405 -9.67 -1.80 2.91
CA HIS A 405 -10.46 -2.36 1.81
C HIS A 405 -10.04 -3.75 1.33
N TYR A 406 -8.84 -4.19 1.67
CA TYR A 406 -8.36 -5.54 1.35
C TYR A 406 -8.66 -6.58 2.45
N GLY A 407 -8.76 -6.16 3.71
CA GLY A 407 -9.03 -7.08 4.83
C GLY A 407 -10.51 -7.37 5.06
N PHE A 408 -11.38 -6.45 4.65
CA PHE A 408 -12.82 -6.57 4.86
C PHE A 408 -13.48 -7.46 3.78
N PRO A 409 -14.41 -8.37 4.12
CA PRO A 409 -15.01 -9.31 3.17
C PRO A 409 -16.09 -8.66 2.26
N TRP A 410 -15.72 -7.62 1.50
CA TRP A 410 -16.63 -6.82 0.66
C TRP A 410 -17.41 -7.62 -0.36
N LYS A 411 -16.80 -8.66 -0.94
CA LYS A 411 -17.46 -9.56 -1.90
C LYS A 411 -18.70 -10.25 -1.32
N HIS A 412 -18.72 -10.47 -0.01
CA HIS A 412 -19.79 -11.14 0.72
C HIS A 412 -20.62 -10.18 1.59
N THR A 413 -20.37 -8.88 1.46
CA THR A 413 -21.05 -7.85 2.25
C THR A 413 -22.13 -7.18 1.44
N HIS A 414 -23.36 -7.14 1.97
CA HIS A 414 -24.48 -6.34 1.50
C HIS A 414 -24.59 -5.06 2.31
N LEU A 415 -24.62 -3.91 1.61
CA LEU A 415 -24.72 -2.58 2.19
C LEU A 415 -26.13 -2.02 1.99
N TRP A 416 -26.77 -1.67 3.10
CA TRP A 416 -28.15 -1.17 3.13
C TRP A 416 -28.19 0.23 3.72
N MET A 417 -29.02 1.10 3.14
CA MET A 417 -29.30 2.40 3.74
C MET A 417 -30.34 2.23 4.85
N VAL A 418 -30.08 2.80 6.03
CA VAL A 418 -31.04 2.87 7.15
C VAL A 418 -32.03 4.01 6.94
N ASP A 419 -31.56 5.12 6.35
CA ASP A 419 -32.37 6.28 6.06
C ASP A 419 -31.83 7.04 4.84
N GLU A 420 -32.73 7.70 4.09
CA GLU A 420 -32.39 8.55 2.95
C GLU A 420 -33.35 9.73 2.86
N ARG A 421 -32.83 10.91 2.51
CA ARG A 421 -33.65 12.10 2.26
C ARG A 421 -34.17 12.04 0.83
N CYS A 422 -35.39 12.52 0.62
CA CYS A 422 -36.04 12.55 -0.69
C CYS A 422 -35.46 13.66 -1.58
N VAL A 423 -34.17 13.52 -1.93
CA VAL A 423 -33.38 14.38 -2.82
C VAL A 423 -32.65 13.49 -3.83
N PRO A 424 -32.26 14.00 -5.01
CA PRO A 424 -31.46 13.20 -5.96
C PRO A 424 -30.16 12.67 -5.32
N PHE A 425 -29.68 11.49 -5.70
CA PHE A 425 -28.42 10.93 -5.16
C PHE A 425 -27.18 11.79 -5.42
N THR A 426 -27.24 12.67 -6.42
CA THR A 426 -26.19 13.66 -6.71
C THR A 426 -26.21 14.86 -5.78
N ASP A 427 -27.27 15.04 -4.99
CA ASP A 427 -27.38 16.14 -4.04
C ASP A 427 -26.42 15.94 -2.86
N THR A 428 -25.83 17.04 -2.38
CA THR A 428 -24.95 17.05 -1.20
C THR A 428 -25.63 16.55 0.07
N ASP A 429 -26.95 16.67 0.16
CA ASP A 429 -27.75 16.18 1.27
C ASP A 429 -28.04 14.67 1.18
N SER A 430 -27.78 13.97 0.07
CA SER A 430 -28.06 12.52 -0.04
C SER A 430 -27.14 11.67 0.86
N ASN A 431 -27.75 10.77 1.63
CA ASN A 431 -27.03 9.81 2.45
C ASN A 431 -26.30 8.76 1.59
N PHE A 432 -26.94 8.24 0.56
CA PHE A 432 -26.32 7.33 -0.41
C PHE A 432 -25.20 8.03 -1.19
N GLY A 433 -25.41 9.28 -1.63
CA GLY A 433 -24.36 10.08 -2.27
C GLY A 433 -23.16 10.33 -1.37
N SER A 434 -23.35 10.41 -0.04
CA SER A 434 -22.25 10.46 0.94
C SER A 434 -21.52 9.11 1.05
N LEU A 435 -22.26 8.00 1.17
CA LEU A 435 -21.71 6.65 1.19
C LEU A 435 -20.89 6.35 -0.07
N GLU A 436 -21.39 6.74 -1.24
CA GLU A 436 -20.70 6.55 -2.52
C GLU A 436 -19.37 7.30 -2.55
N ARG A 437 -19.39 8.59 -2.19
CA ARG A 437 -18.21 9.47 -2.18
C ARG A 437 -17.12 9.03 -1.22
N HIS A 438 -17.49 8.48 -0.06
CA HIS A 438 -16.55 8.22 1.03
C HIS A 438 -16.21 6.74 1.23
N LEU A 439 -16.98 5.81 0.65
CA LEU A 439 -16.74 4.38 0.75
C LEU A 439 -16.76 3.69 -0.62
N LEU A 440 -17.88 3.71 -1.33
CA LEU A 440 -18.09 2.81 -2.49
C LEU A 440 -17.13 3.07 -3.66
N ARG A 441 -16.60 4.29 -3.80
CA ARG A 441 -15.57 4.62 -4.81
C ARG A 441 -14.18 4.05 -4.50
N HIS A 442 -13.96 3.63 -3.26
CA HIS A 442 -12.66 3.19 -2.76
C HIS A 442 -12.62 1.68 -2.46
N VAL A 443 -13.77 1.00 -2.46
CA VAL A 443 -13.88 -0.43 -2.13
C VAL A 443 -14.55 -1.21 -3.26
N ARG A 444 -14.23 -2.50 -3.39
CA ARG A 444 -14.84 -3.38 -4.40
C ARG A 444 -16.00 -4.18 -3.81
N VAL A 445 -17.19 -3.59 -3.83
CA VAL A 445 -18.45 -4.27 -3.48
C VAL A 445 -19.19 -4.63 -4.78
N PRO A 446 -19.66 -5.88 -4.95
CA PRO A 446 -20.50 -6.23 -6.09
C PRO A 446 -21.72 -5.33 -6.17
N TYR A 447 -22.05 -4.81 -7.35
CA TYR A 447 -23.19 -3.88 -7.52
C TYR A 447 -24.50 -4.45 -6.97
N VAL A 448 -24.72 -5.76 -7.12
CA VAL A 448 -25.89 -6.49 -6.60
C VAL A 448 -25.98 -6.54 -5.07
N ASN A 449 -24.92 -6.17 -4.37
CA ASN A 449 -24.86 -6.11 -2.91
C ASN A 449 -25.03 -4.68 -2.37
N ILE A 450 -25.31 -3.70 -3.22
CA ILE A 450 -25.49 -2.30 -2.83
C ILE A 450 -26.99 -1.99 -2.94
N HIS A 451 -27.62 -1.68 -1.80
CA HIS A 451 -29.07 -1.51 -1.70
C HIS A 451 -29.42 -0.05 -1.32
N PRO A 452 -29.51 0.87 -2.30
CA PRO A 452 -30.01 2.21 -2.07
C PRO A 452 -31.53 2.19 -1.81
N MET A 453 -32.01 3.11 -0.99
CA MET A 453 -33.46 3.29 -0.82
C MET A 453 -34.10 3.79 -2.13
N PRO A 454 -35.22 3.21 -2.60
CA PRO A 454 -35.90 3.58 -3.85
C PRO A 454 -36.69 4.89 -3.69
N ILE A 455 -35.97 5.99 -3.48
CA ILE A 455 -36.52 7.33 -3.24
C ILE A 455 -36.80 8.12 -4.51
N HIS A 456 -36.25 7.72 -5.67
CA HIS A 456 -36.45 8.41 -6.95
C HIS A 456 -37.01 7.42 -7.98
N LYS A 457 -38.33 7.51 -8.25
CA LYS A 457 -39.03 6.66 -9.20
C LYS A 457 -39.95 7.50 -10.07
N ASN A 458 -40.14 7.11 -11.33
CA ASN A 458 -41.04 7.80 -12.26
C ASN A 458 -40.80 9.34 -12.31
N GLN A 459 -39.53 9.76 -12.21
CA GLN A 459 -39.11 11.18 -12.15
C GLN A 459 -39.65 11.97 -10.94
N ARG A 460 -40.07 11.28 -9.88
CA ARG A 460 -40.57 11.86 -8.63
C ARG A 460 -39.77 11.36 -7.44
N LEU A 461 -39.68 12.21 -6.42
CA LEU A 461 -39.00 11.89 -5.17
C LEU A 461 -40.02 11.48 -4.11
N CYS A 462 -39.90 10.27 -3.58
CA CYS A 462 -40.72 9.72 -2.48
C CYS A 462 -42.23 9.91 -2.63
N ALA A 463 -42.76 9.75 -3.84
CA ALA A 463 -44.20 9.75 -4.01
C ALA A 463 -44.76 8.43 -3.46
N GLU A 464 -45.73 8.51 -2.53
CA GLU A 464 -46.34 7.31 -1.92
C GLU A 464 -46.90 6.33 -2.96
N ALA A 465 -47.44 6.86 -4.07
CA ALA A 465 -47.96 6.06 -5.18
C ALA A 465 -46.89 5.17 -5.87
N ASP A 466 -45.59 5.42 -5.65
CA ASP A 466 -44.50 4.64 -6.24
C ASP A 466 -44.11 3.41 -5.37
N ASN A 467 -44.75 3.23 -4.20
CA ASN A 467 -44.59 2.10 -3.27
C ASN A 467 -43.12 1.80 -2.90
N GLY A 468 -42.28 2.83 -2.79
CA GLY A 468 -40.84 2.66 -2.51
C GLY A 468 -40.58 2.04 -1.14
N THR A 469 -41.39 2.34 -0.13
CA THR A 469 -41.29 1.74 1.20
C THR A 469 -41.55 0.23 1.17
N GLU A 470 -42.58 -0.20 0.43
CA GLU A 470 -42.97 -1.59 0.28
C GLU A 470 -41.95 -2.38 -0.55
N GLU A 471 -41.42 -1.79 -1.62
CA GLU A 471 -40.38 -2.40 -2.46
C GLU A 471 -39.11 -2.69 -1.65
N TYR A 472 -38.62 -1.70 -0.91
CA TYR A 472 -37.42 -1.88 -0.08
C TYR A 472 -37.66 -2.89 1.06
N ALA A 473 -38.86 -2.87 1.66
CA ALA A 473 -39.25 -3.87 2.65
C ALA A 473 -39.31 -5.30 2.07
N GLN A 474 -39.77 -5.46 0.83
CA GLN A 474 -39.80 -6.74 0.13
C GLN A 474 -38.39 -7.24 -0.17
N GLU A 475 -37.49 -6.36 -0.63
CA GLU A 475 -36.09 -6.70 -0.88
C GLU A 475 -35.38 -7.13 0.40
N ILE A 476 -35.56 -6.40 1.50
CA ILE A 476 -35.05 -6.78 2.82
C ILE A 476 -35.60 -8.14 3.24
N SER A 477 -36.90 -8.38 3.08
CA SER A 477 -37.53 -9.66 3.47
C SER A 477 -37.05 -10.83 2.62
N ALA A 478 -36.66 -10.58 1.37
CA ALA A 478 -36.17 -11.59 0.45
C ALA A 478 -34.68 -11.94 0.68
N LEU A 479 -33.84 -10.95 0.97
CA LEU A 479 -32.39 -11.13 1.08
C LEU A 479 -31.89 -11.28 2.52
N VAL A 480 -32.55 -10.63 3.50
CA VAL A 480 -32.15 -10.65 4.90
C VAL A 480 -33.03 -11.62 5.66
N SER A 481 -32.44 -12.75 6.10
CA SER A 481 -33.15 -13.79 6.84
C SER A 481 -33.89 -13.21 8.07
N ASN A 482 -35.21 -13.42 8.15
CA ASN A 482 -36.10 -12.86 9.18
C ASN A 482 -36.07 -11.32 9.32
N SER A 483 -35.56 -10.61 8.31
CA SER A 483 -35.25 -9.18 8.37
C SER A 483 -34.32 -8.81 9.54
N SER A 484 -33.45 -9.74 9.94
CA SER A 484 -32.48 -9.57 11.03
C SER A 484 -31.10 -9.26 10.46
N PHE A 485 -30.74 -7.99 10.44
CA PHE A 485 -29.40 -7.54 10.03
C PHE A 485 -28.32 -8.05 10.99
N ASP A 486 -27.13 -8.35 10.45
CA ASP A 486 -25.97 -8.71 11.27
C ASP A 486 -25.50 -7.50 12.07
N MET A 487 -25.51 -6.31 11.44
CA MET A 487 -25.18 -5.06 12.11
C MET A 487 -25.95 -3.87 11.54
N VAL A 488 -26.45 -2.99 12.42
CA VAL A 488 -27.05 -1.70 12.07
C VAL A 488 -26.26 -0.58 12.73
N LEU A 489 -25.75 0.37 11.94
CA LEU A 489 -25.09 1.57 12.42
C LEU A 489 -26.07 2.74 12.43
N LEU A 490 -26.20 3.38 13.60
CA LEU A 490 -27.08 4.51 13.84
C LEU A 490 -26.30 5.74 14.30
N GLY A 491 -26.82 6.91 13.96
CA GLY A 491 -26.42 8.19 14.56
C GLY A 491 -27.41 8.69 15.60
N LEU A 492 -26.98 9.70 16.37
CA LEU A 492 -27.83 10.43 17.32
C LEU A 492 -27.97 11.90 16.92
N GLY A 493 -29.21 12.35 16.69
CA GLY A 493 -29.54 13.76 16.48
C GLY A 493 -29.43 14.61 17.75
N ASN A 494 -29.29 15.93 17.62
CA ASN A 494 -29.23 16.85 18.77
C ASN A 494 -30.56 16.96 19.54
N ASP A 495 -31.64 16.51 18.91
CA ASP A 495 -33.00 16.38 19.42
C ASP A 495 -33.34 14.93 19.82
N GLY A 496 -32.35 14.02 19.82
CA GLY A 496 -32.53 12.60 20.15
C GLY A 496 -33.15 11.73 19.05
N HIS A 497 -33.31 12.25 17.82
CA HIS A 497 -33.71 11.44 16.67
C HIS A 497 -32.63 10.41 16.29
N THR A 498 -33.04 9.32 15.64
CA THR A 498 -32.14 8.33 15.03
C THR A 498 -32.81 7.69 13.83
N ALA A 499 -32.05 7.21 12.83
CA ALA A 499 -32.59 6.66 11.58
C ALA A 499 -33.62 7.58 10.88
N SER A 500 -33.58 8.90 11.09
CA SER A 500 -34.64 9.84 10.67
C SER A 500 -36.03 9.64 11.32
N ILE A 501 -36.10 9.01 12.50
CA ILE A 501 -37.29 8.96 13.36
C ILE A 501 -37.20 10.10 14.37
N PHE A 502 -38.09 11.09 14.24
CA PHE A 502 -38.04 12.35 15.00
C PHE A 502 -38.94 12.36 16.25
N PRO A 503 -38.60 13.16 17.28
CA PRO A 503 -39.45 13.39 18.44
C PRO A 503 -40.88 13.77 18.05
N GLY A 504 -41.88 13.13 18.65
CA GLY A 504 -43.29 13.38 18.39
C GLY A 504 -43.88 12.69 17.15
N SER A 505 -43.04 12.11 16.27
CA SER A 505 -43.51 11.30 15.14
C SER A 505 -44.21 10.03 15.63
N GLN A 506 -45.29 9.62 14.98
CA GLN A 506 -45.85 8.27 15.17
C GLN A 506 -45.22 7.26 14.22
N ASP A 507 -44.82 7.72 13.04
CA ASP A 507 -44.24 6.89 12.00
C ASP A 507 -42.87 6.36 12.41
N GLY A 508 -42.70 5.04 12.26
CA GLY A 508 -41.46 4.34 12.59
C GLY A 508 -41.30 3.93 14.06
N ILE A 509 -42.13 4.43 14.99
CA ILE A 509 -42.02 4.05 16.41
C ILE A 509 -42.76 2.75 16.72
N THR A 510 -43.97 2.59 16.19
CA THR A 510 -44.85 1.45 16.43
C THR A 510 -45.48 0.97 15.13
N GLY A 511 -45.86 -0.31 15.06
CA GLY A 511 -46.53 -0.92 13.90
C GLY A 511 -45.69 -2.00 13.22
N ASP A 512 -46.22 -2.59 12.15
CA ASP A 512 -45.63 -3.76 11.49
C ASP A 512 -44.83 -3.42 10.23
N LYS A 513 -44.86 -2.15 9.78
CA LYS A 513 -44.10 -1.70 8.61
C LYS A 513 -42.60 -1.71 8.91
N LEU A 514 -41.81 -2.34 8.03
CA LEU A 514 -40.35 -2.39 8.16
C LEU A 514 -39.68 -1.07 7.76
N VAL A 515 -40.23 -0.39 6.77
CA VAL A 515 -39.74 0.88 6.21
C VAL A 515 -40.91 1.86 6.17
N VAL A 516 -40.66 3.10 6.55
CA VAL A 516 -41.67 4.17 6.65
C VAL A 516 -41.17 5.45 5.99
N PHE A 517 -42.10 6.33 5.64
CA PHE A 517 -41.77 7.74 5.41
C PHE A 517 -41.78 8.50 6.74
N SER A 518 -40.89 9.47 6.86
CA SER A 518 -40.84 10.40 7.97
C SER A 518 -40.51 11.81 7.47
N GLU A 519 -40.91 12.83 8.23
CA GLU A 519 -40.67 14.22 7.88
C GLU A 519 -39.86 14.89 8.99
N SER A 520 -38.84 15.68 8.62
CA SER A 520 -38.05 16.41 9.59
C SER A 520 -38.76 17.69 10.03
N PRO A 521 -38.90 17.95 11.35
CA PRO A 521 -39.58 19.15 11.85
C PRO A 521 -38.80 20.45 11.61
N LEU A 522 -37.48 20.37 11.33
CA LEU A 522 -36.61 21.53 11.14
C LEU A 522 -36.49 21.97 9.68
N LYS A 523 -36.50 21.00 8.76
CA LYS A 523 -36.40 21.22 7.31
C LYS A 523 -37.32 20.18 6.65
N PRO A 524 -38.56 20.56 6.27
CA PRO A 524 -39.62 19.64 5.84
C PRO A 524 -39.28 19.00 4.49
N ILE A 525 -38.37 18.04 4.55
CA ILE A 525 -37.97 17.16 3.47
C ILE A 525 -38.36 15.77 3.95
N ASN A 526 -39.21 15.10 3.17
CA ASN A 526 -39.55 13.72 3.42
C ASN A 526 -38.30 12.85 3.40
N ARG A 527 -38.33 11.77 4.17
CA ARG A 527 -37.25 10.80 4.28
C ARG A 527 -37.84 9.42 4.28
N MET A 528 -37.16 8.48 3.63
CA MET A 528 -37.42 7.06 3.80
C MET A 528 -36.53 6.55 4.94
N SER A 529 -37.08 5.71 5.80
CA SER A 529 -36.46 5.35 7.07
C SER A 529 -36.82 3.93 7.49
N PHE A 530 -35.86 3.22 8.09
CA PHE A 530 -36.14 2.00 8.85
C PHE A 530 -37.00 2.31 10.07
N SER A 531 -37.99 1.45 10.34
CA SER A 531 -38.75 1.51 11.59
C SER A 531 -37.96 0.94 12.77
N LEU A 532 -38.29 1.36 13.99
CA LEU A 532 -37.74 0.77 15.22
C LEU A 532 -37.98 -0.75 15.31
N PRO A 533 -39.17 -1.28 14.96
CA PRO A 533 -39.37 -2.73 14.85
C PRO A 533 -38.35 -3.44 13.95
N LEU A 534 -37.96 -2.85 12.82
CA LEU A 534 -36.93 -3.44 11.95
C LEU A 534 -35.53 -3.33 12.59
N ILE A 535 -35.15 -2.15 13.08
CA ILE A 535 -33.85 -1.93 13.75
C ILE A 535 -33.66 -2.91 14.91
N ASN A 536 -34.72 -3.15 15.69
CA ASN A 536 -34.67 -4.00 16.88
C ASN A 536 -34.62 -5.51 16.58
N LYS A 537 -34.70 -5.92 15.30
CA LYS A 537 -34.45 -7.31 14.88
C LYS A 537 -32.95 -7.59 14.66
N ALA A 538 -32.10 -6.57 14.59
CA ALA A 538 -30.68 -6.76 14.30
C ALA A 538 -29.93 -7.51 15.41
N GLN A 539 -28.91 -8.29 15.02
CA GLN A 539 -28.02 -9.00 15.95
C GLN A 539 -27.12 -8.04 16.72
N LYS A 540 -26.64 -6.99 16.05
CA LYS A 540 -25.89 -5.88 16.68
C LYS A 540 -26.42 -4.54 16.19
N VAL A 541 -26.59 -3.60 17.11
CA VAL A 541 -26.86 -2.19 16.80
C VAL A 541 -25.76 -1.35 17.43
N ALA A 542 -25.04 -0.59 16.60
CA ALA A 542 -24.02 0.35 17.03
C ALA A 542 -24.54 1.77 16.91
N VAL A 543 -24.46 2.55 17.99
CA VAL A 543 -24.80 3.98 17.98
C VAL A 543 -23.51 4.78 18.05
N LEU A 544 -23.19 5.51 16.98
CA LEU A 544 -22.01 6.36 16.90
C LEU A 544 -22.36 7.82 17.22
N VAL A 545 -21.67 8.37 18.21
CA VAL A 545 -21.84 9.76 18.67
C VAL A 545 -20.48 10.44 18.74
N LEU A 546 -20.30 11.47 17.90
CA LEU A 546 -19.04 12.20 17.78
C LEU A 546 -19.24 13.71 17.95
N GLY A 547 -18.28 14.33 18.64
CA GLY A 547 -18.06 15.77 18.67
C GLY A 547 -18.85 16.53 19.75
N LYS A 548 -18.31 17.69 20.12
CA LYS A 548 -18.80 18.57 21.20
C LYS A 548 -20.27 18.98 21.06
N GLY A 549 -20.75 19.11 19.82
CA GLY A 549 -22.15 19.43 19.54
C GLY A 549 -23.15 18.38 20.04
N LYS A 550 -22.69 17.18 20.41
CA LYS A 550 -23.50 16.10 20.98
C LYS A 550 -23.54 16.07 22.50
N HIS A 551 -22.71 16.87 23.17
CA HIS A 551 -22.58 16.83 24.62
C HIS A 551 -23.91 17.09 25.37
N ASP A 552 -24.64 18.12 24.95
CA ASP A 552 -25.88 18.51 25.63
C ASP A 552 -26.95 17.43 25.49
N ILE A 553 -27.08 16.79 24.32
CA ILE A 553 -28.05 15.71 24.13
C ILE A 553 -27.66 14.44 24.89
N ILE A 554 -26.38 14.08 24.94
CA ILE A 554 -25.88 12.93 25.72
C ILE A 554 -26.16 13.13 27.21
N THR A 555 -25.87 14.33 27.73
CA THR A 555 -26.16 14.69 29.12
C THR A 555 -27.66 14.65 29.40
N LEU A 556 -28.49 15.13 28.47
CA LEU A 556 -29.93 15.14 28.61
C LEU A 556 -30.52 13.73 28.65
N ILE A 557 -30.17 12.87 27.70
CA ILE A 557 -30.72 11.50 27.63
C ILE A 557 -30.20 10.60 28.76
N SER A 558 -28.99 10.83 29.27
CA SER A 558 -28.47 10.06 30.42
C SER A 558 -29.28 10.25 31.70
N ARG A 559 -30.06 11.34 31.80
CA ARG A 559 -30.89 11.70 32.96
C ARG A 559 -32.39 11.62 32.67
N ALA A 560 -32.77 11.50 31.40
CA ALA A 560 -34.16 11.49 30.99
C ALA A 560 -34.83 10.13 31.22
N GLU A 561 -36.13 10.15 31.51
CA GLU A 561 -36.95 8.94 31.51
C GLU A 561 -37.03 8.34 30.10
N SER A 562 -36.99 7.01 30.02
CA SER A 562 -37.07 6.25 28.77
C SER A 562 -38.45 6.41 28.11
N LYS A 563 -38.59 7.46 27.28
CA LYS A 563 -39.81 7.81 26.54
C LYS A 563 -39.52 7.87 25.03
N PRO A 564 -39.67 6.77 24.28
CA PRO A 564 -39.35 6.72 22.83
C PRO A 564 -40.09 7.76 21.99
N LYS A 565 -41.32 8.12 22.34
CA LYS A 565 -42.06 9.19 21.65
C LYS A 565 -41.41 10.57 21.79
N LYS A 566 -40.71 10.82 22.90
CA LYS A 566 -39.99 12.07 23.15
C LYS A 566 -38.55 12.01 22.65
N TRP A 567 -37.90 10.87 22.84
CA TRP A 567 -36.52 10.61 22.44
C TRP A 567 -36.45 9.28 21.69
N PRO A 568 -36.58 9.30 20.35
CA PRO A 568 -36.66 8.08 19.53
C PRO A 568 -35.51 7.09 19.76
N ILE A 569 -34.31 7.57 20.10
CA ILE A 569 -33.17 6.70 20.44
C ILE A 569 -33.45 5.72 21.59
N PHE A 570 -34.33 6.06 22.54
CA PHE A 570 -34.74 5.12 23.60
C PHE A 570 -35.60 3.95 23.11
N GLY A 571 -36.10 4.04 21.89
CA GLY A 571 -36.82 2.96 21.22
C GLY A 571 -35.89 1.93 20.56
N VAL A 572 -34.58 2.20 20.47
CA VAL A 572 -33.58 1.23 20.00
C VAL A 572 -33.27 0.26 21.13
N LYS A 573 -33.89 -0.92 21.06
CA LYS A 573 -33.79 -2.03 22.01
C LYS A 573 -33.82 -3.35 21.24
N PRO A 574 -32.67 -3.80 20.72
CA PRO A 574 -32.58 -5.09 20.00
C PRO A 574 -33.16 -6.22 20.85
N THR A 575 -34.06 -7.02 20.29
CA THR A 575 -34.82 -8.04 21.07
C THR A 575 -33.98 -9.26 21.41
N SER A 576 -33.17 -9.72 20.46
CA SER A 576 -32.25 -10.86 20.59
C SER A 576 -30.79 -10.49 20.32
N GLY A 577 -30.52 -9.20 20.11
CA GLY A 577 -29.21 -8.66 19.76
C GLY A 577 -28.59 -7.80 20.85
N GLN A 578 -27.45 -7.21 20.53
CA GLN A 578 -26.72 -6.31 21.43
C GLN A 578 -26.79 -4.87 20.93
N LEU A 579 -27.05 -3.92 21.83
CA LEU A 579 -26.84 -2.50 21.60
C LEU A 579 -25.48 -2.08 22.18
N VAL A 580 -24.66 -1.41 21.36
CA VAL A 580 -23.36 -0.88 21.77
C VAL A 580 -23.28 0.61 21.43
N TRP A 581 -22.85 1.41 22.39
CA TRP A 581 -22.64 2.84 22.25
C TRP A 581 -21.17 3.13 21.98
N TYR A 582 -20.89 3.90 20.93
CA TYR A 582 -19.57 4.43 20.61
C TYR A 582 -19.66 5.94 20.77
N ILE A 583 -19.15 6.47 21.88
CA ILE A 583 -19.27 7.88 22.23
C ILE A 583 -17.89 8.48 22.44
N ASP A 584 -17.55 9.53 21.69
CA ASP A 584 -16.25 10.17 21.89
C ASP A 584 -16.19 11.04 23.14
N TYR A 585 -14.97 11.35 23.59
CA TYR A 585 -14.77 12.17 24.78
C TYR A 585 -15.31 13.58 24.64
N ASP A 586 -15.30 14.15 23.43
CA ASP A 586 -15.90 15.46 23.16
C ASP A 586 -17.43 15.43 23.32
N ALA A 587 -18.10 14.32 23.01
CA ALA A 587 -19.52 14.15 23.26
C ALA A 587 -19.83 13.78 24.74
N MET A 588 -18.89 13.20 25.47
CA MET A 588 -19.09 12.83 26.89
C MET A 588 -18.75 13.96 27.88
N PHE A 589 -17.69 14.71 27.62
CA PHE A 589 -17.10 15.68 28.54
C PHE A 589 -17.11 17.08 27.92
N ARG A 590 -17.11 18.13 28.75
CA ARG A 590 -17.03 19.53 28.31
C ARG A 590 -15.60 20.01 28.21
#